data_AF-A0A7T0JLZ6-F1
#
_entry.id   AF-A0A7T0JLZ6-F1
#
_cell.length_a   1.000
_cell.length_b   1.000
_cell.length_c   1.000
_cell.angle_alpha   90.00
_cell.angle_beta   90.00
_cell.angle_gamma   90.00
#
_symmetry.space_group_name_H-M   'P 1'
#
loop_
_entity.id
_entity.type
_entity.pdbx_description
1 polymer ?
#
loop_
_entity_poly.entity_id
_entity_poly.type
_entity_poly.pdbx_seq_one_letter_code
_entity_poly.pdbx_strand_id
1 'polypeptide(L)'
;MDSYLNIVSLALAIAALVPVLLPSSRVRFWTITAALISGLILITTYQMYKNYEMQKEVVAVEEEIWSLLTDHEKGLTFEQIYNGLYHRSLTAANQAIDTMVKNKKIFQEMSEVSDPTGNKYVLRKFFRRFGD
;
A
#
# COMPACT_ATOMS: atom_id res chain seq x y z
N MET A 1 5.62 13.37 13.62
CA MET A 1 6.81 12.59 14.07
C MET A 1 6.94 12.60 15.59
N ASP A 2 6.49 13.66 16.26
CA ASP A 2 6.64 13.85 17.71
C ASP A 2 5.88 12.83 18.59
N SER A 3 4.72 12.33 18.14
CA SER A 3 3.97 11.32 18.92
C SER A 3 4.67 9.96 18.99
N TYR A 4 5.42 9.56 17.95
CA TYR A 4 6.15 8.29 17.98
C TYR A 4 7.33 8.34 18.94
N LEU A 5 8.07 9.46 18.97
CA LEU A 5 9.16 9.68 19.92
C LEU A 5 8.64 9.70 21.37
N ASN A 6 7.50 10.34 21.62
CA ASN A 6 6.93 10.43 22.96
C ASN A 6 6.47 9.06 23.51
N ILE A 7 5.90 8.20 22.65
CA ILE A 7 5.49 6.84 23.03
C ILE A 7 6.72 5.94 23.29
N VAL A 8 7.78 6.08 22.48
CA VAL A 8 9.02 5.32 22.66
C VAL A 8 9.75 5.75 23.95
N SER A 9 9.80 7.06 24.24
CA SER A 9 10.37 7.59 25.49
C SER A 9 9.59 7.14 26.73
N LEU A 10 8.26 7.09 26.65
CA LEU A 10 7.41 6.58 27.74
C LEU A 10 7.64 5.08 27.98
N ALA A 11 7.74 4.28 26.91
CA ALA A 11 8.01 2.85 27.00
C ALA A 11 9.40 2.55 27.60
N LEU A 12 10.43 3.34 27.22
CA LEU A 12 11.77 3.26 27.79
C LEU A 12 11.80 3.62 29.29
N ALA A 13 11.05 4.65 29.69
CA ALA A 13 10.95 5.05 31.10
C ALA A 13 10.29 3.97 31.97
N ILE A 14 9.25 3.31 31.46
CA ILE A 14 8.58 2.19 32.15
C ILE A 14 9.52 0.97 32.22
N ALA A 15 10.21 0.64 31.12
CA ALA A 15 11.17 -0.46 31.07
C ALA A 15 12.35 -0.28 32.04
N ALA A 16 12.76 0.96 32.33
CA ALA A 16 13.80 1.27 33.30
C ALA A 16 13.34 1.14 34.77
N LEU A 17 12.03 1.23 35.04
CA LEU A 17 11.45 1.11 36.39
C LEU A 17 11.15 -0.34 36.81
N VAL A 18 10.84 -1.22 35.85
CA VAL A 18 10.50 -2.64 36.11
C VAL A 18 11.59 -3.43 36.88
N PRO A 19 12.91 -3.23 36.64
CA PRO A 19 13.96 -3.92 37.38
C PRO A 19 14.04 -3.62 38.88
N VAL A 20 13.51 -2.47 39.32
CA VAL A 20 13.73 -1.92 40.67
C VAL A 20 12.71 -2.47 41.69
N LEU A 21 11.58 -3.00 41.24
CA LEU A 21 10.43 -3.33 42.12
C LEU A 21 10.19 -4.83 42.38
N LEU A 22 10.92 -5.77 41.78
CA LEU A 22 10.64 -7.22 41.91
C LEU A 22 11.91 -8.07 42.18
N PRO A 23 11.98 -8.86 43.28
CA PRO A 23 13.06 -9.82 43.49
C PRO A 23 12.78 -11.18 42.80
N SER A 24 13.86 -11.94 42.57
CA SER A 24 13.96 -13.30 41.99
C SER A 24 14.10 -13.39 40.44
N SER A 25 15.26 -13.87 40.02
CA SER A 25 15.76 -13.91 38.63
C SER A 25 14.88 -14.66 37.63
N ARG A 26 14.15 -15.69 38.06
CA ARG A 26 13.25 -16.46 37.18
C ARG A 26 11.99 -15.68 36.82
N VAL A 27 11.35 -15.04 37.79
CA VAL A 27 10.12 -14.26 37.54
C VAL A 27 10.43 -13.07 36.63
N ARG A 28 11.57 -12.39 36.85
CA ARG A 28 12.05 -11.31 35.99
C ARG A 28 12.33 -11.74 34.55
N PHE A 29 12.91 -12.93 34.35
CA PHE A 29 13.13 -13.47 33.00
C PHE A 29 11.81 -13.71 32.27
N TRP A 30 10.83 -14.35 32.94
CA TRP A 30 9.52 -14.62 32.35
C TRP A 30 8.70 -13.36 32.10
N THR A 31 8.77 -12.34 32.97
CA THR A 31 8.06 -11.08 32.73
C THR A 31 8.68 -10.26 31.60
N ILE A 32 10.01 -10.19 31.51
CA ILE A 32 10.70 -9.51 30.40
C ILE A 32 10.44 -10.22 29.07
N THR A 33 10.51 -11.55 29.04
CA THR A 33 10.20 -12.32 27.83
C THR A 33 8.74 -12.19 27.43
N ALA A 34 7.79 -12.23 28.37
CA ALA A 34 6.38 -11.98 28.10
C ALA A 34 6.13 -10.56 27.57
N ALA A 35 6.80 -9.55 28.12
CA ALA A 35 6.72 -8.16 27.64
C ALA A 35 7.28 -8.02 26.22
N LEU A 36 8.41 -8.66 25.92
CA LEU A 36 9.00 -8.67 24.57
C LEU A 36 8.10 -9.36 23.55
N ILE A 37 7.56 -10.54 23.90
CA ILE A 37 6.61 -11.27 23.03
C ILE A 37 5.36 -10.43 22.79
N SER A 38 4.81 -9.81 23.83
CA SER A 38 3.64 -8.93 23.71
C SER A 38 3.94 -7.71 22.82
N GLY A 39 5.13 -7.12 22.96
CA GLY A 39 5.59 -6.03 22.11
C GLY A 39 5.74 -6.44 20.64
N LEU A 40 6.30 -7.63 20.38
CA LEU A 40 6.39 -8.18 19.03
C LEU A 40 5.01 -8.42 18.43
N ILE A 41 4.07 -9.00 19.19
CA ILE A 41 2.69 -9.20 18.75
C ILE A 41 2.00 -7.87 18.43
N LEU A 42 2.23 -6.83 19.24
CA LEU A 42 1.65 -5.52 18.99
C LEU A 42 2.19 -4.91 17.68
N ILE A 43 3.51 -4.98 17.45
CA ILE A 43 4.15 -4.47 16.24
C ILE A 43 3.67 -5.23 15.00
N THR A 44 3.62 -6.56 15.05
CA THR A 44 3.14 -7.36 13.92
C THR A 44 1.66 -7.10 13.64
N THR A 45 0.82 -7.01 14.67
CA THR A 45 -0.60 -6.68 14.50
C THR A 45 -0.78 -5.30 13.88
N TYR A 46 -0.01 -4.30 14.33
CA TYR A 46 -0.05 -2.95 13.76
C TYR A 46 0.39 -2.93 12.28
N GLN A 47 1.47 -3.63 11.94
CA GLN A 47 1.92 -3.76 10.56
C GLN A 47 0.90 -4.49 9.68
N MET A 48 0.28 -5.57 10.19
CA MET A 48 -0.80 -6.27 9.50
C MET A 48 -2.00 -5.35 9.25
N TYR A 49 -2.39 -4.55 10.24
CA TYR A 49 -3.48 -3.58 10.11
C TYR A 49 -3.18 -2.54 9.03
N LYS A 50 -1.97 -1.96 9.05
CA LYS A 50 -1.57 -0.99 8.02
C LYS A 50 -1.54 -1.59 6.62
N ASN A 51 -1.03 -2.82 6.49
CA ASN A 51 -1.03 -3.53 5.21
C ASN A 51 -2.45 -3.83 4.72
N TYR A 52 -3.35 -4.16 5.64
CA TYR A 52 -4.76 -4.39 5.33
C TYR A 52 -5.45 -3.11 4.84
N GLU A 53 -5.23 -1.96 5.48
CA GLU A 53 -5.75 -0.67 5.00
C GLU A 53 -5.24 -0.34 3.59
N MET A 54 -3.94 -0.52 3.34
CA MET A 54 -3.35 -0.30 2.02
C MET A 54 -3.96 -1.24 0.97
N GLN A 55 -4.19 -2.52 1.29
CA GLN A 55 -4.85 -3.45 0.37
C GLN A 55 -6.29 -3.03 0.08
N LYS A 56 -7.02 -2.56 1.09
CA LYS A 56 -8.39 -2.06 0.92
C LYS A 56 -8.42 -0.84 -0.02
N GLU A 57 -7.45 0.06 0.12
CA GLU A 57 -7.29 1.21 -0.78
C GLU A 57 -6.99 0.76 -2.21
N VAL A 58 -6.08 -0.19 -2.40
CA VAL A 58 -5.76 -0.75 -3.73
C VAL A 58 -7.00 -1.36 -4.38
N VAL A 59 -7.80 -2.13 -3.64
CA VAL A 59 -9.04 -2.73 -4.17
C VAL A 59 -10.06 -1.66 -4.57
N ALA A 60 -10.23 -0.61 -3.77
CA ALA A 60 -11.10 0.50 -4.13
C ALA A 60 -10.64 1.20 -5.42
N VAL A 61 -9.32 1.41 -5.56
CA VAL A 61 -8.74 1.97 -6.78
C VAL A 61 -8.90 1.02 -7.97
N GLU A 62 -8.77 -0.31 -7.79
CA GLU A 62 -9.04 -1.28 -8.87
C GLU A 62 -10.47 -1.12 -9.42
N GLU A 63 -11.47 -0.93 -8.54
CA GLU A 63 -12.86 -0.74 -8.94
C GLU A 63 -13.06 0.59 -9.71
N GLU A 64 -12.43 1.67 -9.24
CA GLU A 64 -12.45 2.97 -9.95
C GLU A 64 -11.82 2.85 -11.35
N ILE A 65 -10.63 2.25 -11.45
CA ILE A 65 -9.94 2.01 -12.73
C ILE A 65 -10.80 1.14 -13.65
N TRP A 66 -11.41 0.10 -13.11
CA TRP A 66 -12.30 -0.78 -13.87
C TRP A 66 -13.49 -0.02 -14.47
N SER A 67 -14.11 0.86 -13.68
CA SER A 67 -15.19 1.73 -14.15
C SER A 67 -14.70 2.67 -15.25
N LEU A 68 -13.57 3.37 -15.03
CA LEU A 68 -13.00 4.32 -16.00
C LEU A 68 -12.68 3.66 -17.35
N LEU A 69 -12.08 2.48 -17.32
CA LEU A 69 -11.75 1.71 -18.52
C LEU A 69 -13.00 1.12 -19.20
N THR A 70 -14.10 0.97 -18.45
CA THR A 70 -15.37 0.51 -19.02
C THR A 70 -16.00 1.58 -19.90
N ASP A 71 -15.86 2.86 -19.52
CA ASP A 71 -16.36 3.98 -20.31
C ASP A 71 -15.45 4.32 -21.51
N HIS A 72 -14.22 3.79 -21.54
CA HIS A 72 -13.19 4.14 -22.53
C HIS A 72 -12.62 2.90 -23.25
N GLU A 73 -13.37 2.39 -24.23
CA GLU A 73 -12.99 1.18 -25.00
C GLU A 73 -11.63 1.29 -25.72
N LYS A 74 -11.23 2.50 -26.13
CA LYS A 74 -9.96 2.75 -26.83
C LYS A 74 -8.73 2.69 -25.92
N GLY A 75 -8.95 2.50 -24.61
CA GLY A 75 -7.90 2.49 -23.60
C GLY A 75 -7.41 3.88 -23.21
N LEU A 76 -6.87 3.94 -22.00
CA LEU A 76 -6.36 5.15 -21.37
C LEU A 76 -4.88 4.97 -21.02
N THR A 77 -4.13 6.07 -21.02
CA THR A 77 -2.76 6.07 -20.47
C THR A 77 -2.80 6.07 -18.94
N PHE A 78 -1.67 5.73 -18.31
CA PHE A 78 -1.55 5.80 -16.85
C PHE A 78 -1.96 7.18 -16.30
N GLU A 79 -1.49 8.25 -16.94
CA GLU A 79 -1.77 9.63 -16.52
C GLU A 79 -3.26 9.98 -16.62
N GLN A 80 -3.93 9.51 -17.69
CA GLN A 80 -5.37 9.70 -17.86
C GLN A 80 -6.16 8.95 -16.79
N ILE A 81 -5.76 7.71 -16.48
CA ILE A 81 -6.36 6.91 -15.41
C ILE A 81 -6.15 7.64 -14.08
N TYR A 82 -4.91 7.99 -13.75
CA TYR A 82 -4.55 8.64 -12.49
C TYR A 82 -5.28 9.98 -12.27
N ASN A 83 -5.45 10.77 -13.32
CA ASN A 83 -6.19 12.04 -13.26
C ASN A 83 -7.70 11.83 -13.07
N GLY A 84 -8.23 10.69 -13.50
CA GLY A 84 -9.63 10.31 -13.35
C GLY A 84 -9.98 9.66 -12.00
N LEU A 85 -8.97 9.28 -11.20
CA LEU A 85 -9.20 8.67 -9.87
C LEU A 85 -9.65 9.71 -8.84
N TYR A 86 -10.60 9.29 -8.00
CA TYR A 86 -10.98 10.04 -6.81
C TYR A 86 -9.87 9.98 -5.75
N HIS A 87 -9.29 8.79 -5.56
CA HIS A 87 -8.18 8.58 -4.62
C HIS A 87 -6.83 8.71 -5.32
N ARG A 88 -6.19 9.88 -5.18
CA ARG A 88 -4.89 10.21 -5.80
C ARG A 88 -3.69 9.66 -5.02
N SER A 89 -3.67 8.35 -4.79
CA SER A 89 -2.52 7.66 -4.24
C SER A 89 -1.73 7.00 -5.36
N LEU A 90 -0.57 7.58 -5.70
CA LEU A 90 0.28 7.07 -6.78
C LEU A 90 0.71 5.62 -6.52
N THR A 91 1.01 5.28 -5.26
CA THR A 91 1.39 3.93 -4.86
C THR A 91 0.24 2.95 -5.06
N ALA A 92 -0.97 3.32 -4.63
CA ALA A 92 -2.14 2.45 -4.79
C ALA A 92 -2.52 2.27 -6.26
N ALA A 93 -2.49 3.35 -7.06
CA ALA A 93 -2.80 3.30 -8.50
C ALA A 93 -1.83 2.42 -9.29
N ASN A 94 -0.52 2.55 -9.04
CA ASN A 94 0.48 1.68 -9.67
C ASN A 94 0.25 0.21 -9.29
N GLN A 95 0.06 -0.06 -8.00
CA GLN A 95 -0.15 -1.42 -7.52
C GLN A 95 -1.45 -2.03 -8.05
N ALA A 96 -2.52 -1.23 -8.16
CA ALA A 96 -3.79 -1.65 -8.73
C ALA A 96 -3.63 -2.03 -10.21
N ILE A 97 -2.99 -1.18 -11.02
CA ILE A 97 -2.75 -1.46 -12.45
C ILE A 97 -1.91 -2.73 -12.62
N ASP A 98 -0.80 -2.85 -11.88
CA ASP A 98 0.05 -4.04 -11.94
C ASP A 98 -0.72 -5.31 -11.55
N THR A 99 -1.56 -5.23 -10.52
CA THR A 99 -2.39 -6.34 -10.06
C THR A 99 -3.44 -6.72 -11.10
N MET A 100 -4.12 -5.73 -11.70
CA MET A 100 -5.12 -5.95 -12.74
C MET A 100 -4.51 -6.55 -14.02
N VAL A 101 -3.32 -6.09 -14.44
CA VAL A 101 -2.57 -6.67 -15.57
C VAL A 101 -2.14 -8.09 -15.27
N LYS A 102 -1.54 -8.34 -14.09
CA LYS A 102 -1.10 -9.67 -13.65
C LYS A 102 -2.25 -10.67 -13.61
N ASN A 103 -3.41 -10.23 -13.14
CA ASN A 103 -4.63 -11.03 -13.07
C ASN A 103 -5.39 -11.12 -14.40
N LYS A 104 -4.84 -10.55 -15.49
CA LYS A 104 -5.45 -10.52 -16.83
C LYS A 104 -6.85 -9.87 -16.86
N LYS A 105 -7.16 -9.02 -15.88
CA LYS A 105 -8.39 -8.22 -15.88
C LYS A 105 -8.32 -7.13 -16.96
N ILE A 106 -7.15 -6.52 -17.11
CA ILE A 106 -6.89 -5.48 -18.12
C ILE A 106 -5.68 -5.85 -18.97
N PHE A 107 -5.64 -5.31 -20.19
CA PHE A 107 -4.54 -5.52 -21.13
C PHE A 107 -3.73 -4.24 -21.25
N GLN A 108 -2.44 -4.42 -21.57
CA GLN A 108 -1.53 -3.31 -21.85
C GLN A 108 -1.04 -3.41 -23.29
N GLU A 109 -0.97 -2.27 -23.97
CA GLU A 109 -0.41 -2.15 -25.31
C GLU A 109 0.54 -0.95 -25.35
N MET A 110 1.62 -1.08 -26.12
CA MET A 110 2.52 0.02 -26.42
C MET A 110 2.11 0.63 -27.74
N SER A 111 1.79 1.92 -27.75
CA SER A 111 1.39 2.66 -28.94
C SER A 111 2.39 3.80 -29.17
N GLU A 112 2.93 3.88 -30.39
CA GLU A 112 3.73 5.03 -30.80
C GLU A 112 2.80 6.18 -31.22
N VAL A 113 3.01 7.35 -30.61
CA VAL A 113 2.32 8.58 -30.98
C VAL A 113 3.36 9.58 -31.47
N SER A 114 3.08 10.19 -32.62
CA SER A 114 3.91 11.26 -33.17
C SER A 114 3.33 12.62 -32.80
N ASP A 115 4.19 13.49 -32.28
CA ASP A 115 3.89 14.89 -32.04
C ASP A 115 3.88 15.67 -33.37
N PRO A 116 3.23 16.86 -33.47
CA PRO A 116 3.22 17.65 -34.70
C PRO A 116 4.61 18.06 -35.20
N THR A 117 5.62 18.02 -34.32
CA THR A 117 7.03 18.24 -34.63
C THR A 117 7.73 17.03 -35.26
N GLY A 118 7.04 15.88 -35.41
CA GLY A 118 7.58 14.64 -35.97
C GLY A 118 8.32 13.75 -34.95
N ASN A 119 8.41 14.17 -33.70
CA ASN A 119 8.98 13.37 -32.62
C ASN A 119 8.05 12.20 -32.26
N LYS A 120 8.61 11.00 -32.08
CA LYS A 120 7.86 9.80 -31.72
C LYS A 120 7.99 9.50 -30.22
N TYR A 121 6.87 9.23 -29.58
CA TYR A 121 6.78 8.86 -28.18
C TYR A 121 6.10 7.51 -28.04
N VAL A 122 6.64 6.66 -27.19
CA VAL A 122 6.01 5.38 -26.85
C VAL A 122 5.13 5.59 -25.63
N LEU A 123 3.83 5.38 -25.79
CA LEU A 123 2.85 5.47 -24.72
C LEU A 123 2.32 4.08 -24.38
N ARG A 124 2.23 3.79 -23.09
CA ARG A 124 1.54 2.59 -22.60
C ARG A 124 0.06 2.90 -22.41
N LYS A 125 -0.80 2.17 -23.11
CA LYS A 125 -2.26 2.22 -22.95
C LYS A 125 -2.75 0.98 -22.23
N PHE A 126 -3.77 1.17 -21.41
CA PHE A 126 -4.48 0.11 -20.71
C PHE A 126 -5.93 0.11 -21.17
N PHE A 127 -6.46 -1.07 -21.48
CA PHE A 127 -7.84 -1.22 -21.90
C PHE A 127 -8.43 -2.53 -21.39
N ARG A 128 -9.76 -2.54 -21.36
CA ARG A 128 -10.54 -3.74 -21.12
C ARG A 128 -10.88 -4.39 -22.46
N ARG A 129 -10.68 -5.70 -22.60
CA ARG A 129 -11.16 -6.44 -23.76
C ARG A 129 -12.64 -6.72 -23.56
N PHE A 130 -13.49 -6.06 -24.34
CA PHE A 130 -14.90 -6.41 -24.47
C PHE A 130 -15.02 -7.40 -25.64
N GLY A 131 -15.28 -8.67 -25.33
CA GLY A 131 -15.50 -9.71 -26.34
C GLY A 131 -14.82 -11.03 -26.01
N ASP A 132 -15.61 -11.94 -25.44
CA ASP A 132 -15.94 -13.20 -26.12
C ASP A 132 -17.40 -13.10 -26.61
#